data_AF-A0A7Y0XYK1-F1
#
_entry.id   AF-A0A7Y0XYK1-F1
#
_cell.length_a   1.000
_cell.length_b   1.000
_cell.length_c   1.000
_cell.angle_alpha   90.00
_cell.angle_beta   90.00
_cell.angle_gamma   90.00
#
_symmetry.space_group_name_H-M   'P 1'
#
loop_
_entity.id
_entity.type
_entity.pdbx_description
1 polymer ?
#
loop_
_entity_poly.entity_id
_entity_poly.type
_entity_poly.pdbx_seq_one_letter_code
_entity_poly.pdbx_strand_id
1 'polypeptide(L)'
;MFPLVFEINTRIWLKKLSKTYDRPITLGKIPEEEFTFFSTHGFNIVWLMGVWKPSKYSKAIAKSHSGLRGSILDHIPDVHLDDIVSSPYSIPSYTVNEELGGEGELLLFRKKLHSYGIKLMLDFVPNHLALDNVWLPEHPEFFIPLSSEEQIYNPESGFEYIKGNYLAYGKDPYFAPWTDTLQLNYAVPETHRMMTENMFKISSLCDAVRCDVAMLILKDVFNSTWSNLGGAMKKEFWHDAITAVKKRHPDIIFLAESYWDREWELQQQGFDYTYDKPFYDYICSTPPNVERLSGHLAAAWDYQSHLCRFLENHDEPRAAETLGPNNKAGALVLLTTPGMHLIYQDQMEGFQQKVPVQLVRQAPETNDNELADLYKKLFVLQKTELFQEGMIERLDLNVATSTLCFGFHRFTENEHAFVLANFCPTGIAIEFQHPSLEHLSIEKLNILTTDADNKRKNVHFEDRTIRLCLHPHEGVVITLLK
;
A
#
# COMPACT_ATOMS: atom_id res chain seq x y z
N MET A 1 10.61 4.18 15.01
CA MET A 1 11.04 3.25 13.94
C MET A 1 9.93 3.11 12.92
N PHE A 2 10.24 3.39 11.67
CA PHE A 2 9.38 3.30 10.51
C PHE A 2 9.20 1.85 10.03
N PRO A 3 7.96 1.32 10.02
CA PRO A 3 7.71 -0.06 9.61
C PRO A 3 7.99 -0.31 8.12
N LEU A 4 8.60 -1.44 7.81
CA LEU A 4 8.62 -2.05 6.49
C LEU A 4 7.52 -3.12 6.40
N VAL A 5 6.59 -2.93 5.46
CA VAL A 5 5.41 -3.77 5.24
C VAL A 5 5.61 -4.61 3.98
N PHE A 6 5.31 -5.91 4.07
CA PHE A 6 5.22 -6.79 2.91
C PHE A 6 3.77 -7.15 2.64
N GLU A 7 3.23 -6.72 1.50
CA GLU A 7 1.86 -7.01 1.09
C GLU A 7 1.79 -8.26 0.22
N ILE A 8 0.89 -9.17 0.59
CA ILE A 8 0.73 -10.46 -0.06
C ILE A 8 -0.73 -10.64 -0.49
N ASN A 9 -0.94 -11.01 -1.75
CA ASN A 9 -2.17 -11.65 -2.19
C ASN A 9 -2.18 -13.09 -1.66
N THR A 10 -2.78 -13.27 -0.48
CA THR A 10 -2.77 -14.54 0.26
C THR A 10 -3.22 -15.72 -0.59
N ARG A 11 -4.24 -15.52 -1.44
CA ARG A 11 -4.85 -16.59 -2.24
C ARG A 11 -3.90 -17.09 -3.32
N ILE A 12 -3.21 -16.17 -4.00
CA ILE A 12 -2.19 -16.52 -5.00
C ILE A 12 -0.97 -17.15 -4.32
N TRP A 13 -0.51 -16.54 -3.23
CA TRP A 13 0.67 -17.00 -2.49
C TRP A 13 0.52 -18.44 -1.97
N LEU A 14 -0.59 -18.77 -1.30
CA LEU A 14 -0.82 -20.13 -0.82
C LEU A 14 -0.98 -21.15 -1.96
N LYS A 15 -1.58 -20.75 -3.10
CA LYS A 15 -1.66 -21.63 -4.30
C LYS A 15 -0.27 -21.88 -4.89
N LYS A 16 0.58 -20.85 -4.98
CA LYS A 16 1.98 -20.94 -5.43
C LYS A 16 2.78 -21.88 -4.52
N LEU A 17 2.70 -21.69 -3.20
CA LEU A 17 3.35 -22.58 -2.23
C LEU A 17 2.83 -24.01 -2.32
N SER A 18 1.51 -24.20 -2.47
CA SER A 18 0.94 -25.54 -2.59
C SER A 18 1.49 -26.29 -3.80
N LYS A 19 1.68 -25.59 -4.92
CA LYS A 19 2.31 -26.14 -6.12
C LYS A 19 3.79 -26.44 -5.90
N THR A 20 4.54 -25.52 -5.28
CA THR A 20 5.98 -25.68 -5.03
C THR A 20 6.29 -26.88 -4.13
N TYR A 21 5.49 -27.09 -3.08
CA TYR A 21 5.70 -28.15 -2.09
C TYR A 21 4.89 -29.42 -2.38
N ASP A 22 4.18 -29.49 -3.52
CA ASP A 22 3.33 -30.60 -3.94
C ASP A 22 2.36 -31.11 -2.83
N ARG A 23 1.78 -30.17 -2.07
CA ARG A 23 0.82 -30.45 -1.01
C ARG A 23 -0.06 -29.23 -0.72
N PRO A 24 -1.30 -29.38 -0.22
CA PRO A 24 -2.10 -28.23 0.19
C PRO A 24 -1.42 -27.42 1.30
N ILE A 25 -1.19 -26.13 1.05
CA ILE A 25 -0.67 -25.16 2.02
C ILE A 25 -1.80 -24.21 2.42
N THR A 26 -1.97 -24.11 3.73
CA THR A 26 -2.92 -23.26 4.47
C THR A 26 -2.11 -22.39 5.44
N LEU A 27 -2.73 -21.40 6.09
CA LEU A 27 -2.02 -20.46 6.95
C LEU A 27 -1.24 -21.13 8.10
N GLY A 28 -1.73 -22.28 8.60
CA GLY A 28 -1.08 -23.05 9.67
C GLY A 28 0.01 -23.99 9.17
N LYS A 29 0.21 -24.10 7.84
CA LYS A 29 1.14 -25.03 7.20
C LYS A 29 2.19 -24.35 6.33
N ILE A 30 2.30 -23.02 6.43
CA ILE A 30 3.29 -22.22 5.72
C ILE A 30 4.70 -22.72 6.11
N PRO A 31 5.59 -22.96 5.12
CA PRO A 31 6.97 -23.38 5.37
C PRO A 31 7.78 -22.36 6.19
N GLU A 32 8.77 -22.85 6.94
CA GLU A 32 9.63 -22.01 7.79
C GLU A 32 10.44 -20.98 6.97
N GLU A 33 10.74 -21.33 5.72
CA GLU A 33 11.51 -20.54 4.77
C GLU A 33 10.84 -19.19 4.49
N GLU A 34 9.51 -19.13 4.49
CA GLU A 34 8.77 -17.87 4.27
C GLU A 34 8.95 -16.91 5.45
N PHE A 35 8.86 -17.41 6.68
CA PHE A 35 9.09 -16.60 7.88
C PHE A 35 10.54 -16.14 7.98
N THR A 36 11.47 -17.03 7.62
CA THR A 36 12.89 -16.71 7.53
C THR A 36 13.12 -15.61 6.51
N PHE A 37 12.51 -15.71 5.32
CA PHE A 37 12.56 -14.67 4.29
C PHE A 37 12.07 -13.33 4.84
N PHE A 38 10.90 -13.29 5.50
CA PHE A 38 10.38 -12.04 6.05
C PHE A 38 11.35 -11.40 7.05
N SER A 39 11.86 -12.22 7.97
CA SER A 39 12.78 -11.77 9.02
C SER A 39 14.12 -11.29 8.47
N THR A 40 14.74 -12.04 7.53
CA THR A 40 16.07 -11.70 7.01
C THR A 40 16.04 -10.42 6.19
N HIS A 41 14.93 -10.17 5.48
CA HIS A 41 14.74 -8.93 4.72
C HIS A 41 14.24 -7.78 5.60
N GLY A 42 13.82 -8.05 6.84
CA GLY A 42 13.52 -7.01 7.81
C GLY A 42 12.12 -6.48 7.84
N PHE A 43 11.18 -7.20 7.24
CA PHE A 43 9.79 -6.82 7.29
C PHE A 43 9.31 -6.80 8.75
N ASN A 44 8.73 -5.69 9.16
CA ASN A 44 8.16 -5.52 10.49
C ASN A 44 6.69 -5.95 10.50
N ILE A 45 6.04 -5.90 9.34
CA ILE A 45 4.62 -6.22 9.17
C ILE A 45 4.45 -7.06 7.90
N VAL A 46 3.71 -8.16 8.01
CA VAL A 46 3.19 -8.90 6.85
C VAL A 46 1.70 -8.61 6.74
N TRP A 47 1.29 -8.07 5.60
CA TRP A 47 -0.11 -7.79 5.27
C TRP A 47 -0.66 -8.91 4.38
N LEU A 48 -1.70 -9.58 4.90
CA LEU A 48 -2.43 -10.61 4.16
C LEU A 48 -3.72 -10.03 3.54
N MET A 49 -3.69 -9.78 2.23
CA MET A 49 -4.88 -9.42 1.46
C MET A 49 -5.75 -10.67 1.20
N GLY A 50 -7.07 -10.51 1.31
CA GLY A 50 -8.04 -11.51 0.84
C GLY A 50 -8.25 -12.72 1.75
N VAL A 51 -8.03 -12.59 3.05
CA VAL A 51 -8.22 -13.66 4.05
C VAL A 51 -9.68 -13.96 4.38
N TRP A 52 -10.58 -13.01 4.15
CA TRP A 52 -11.98 -13.12 4.52
C TRP A 52 -12.73 -14.11 3.63
N LYS A 53 -13.82 -14.65 4.18
CA LYS A 53 -14.74 -15.57 3.51
C LYS A 53 -15.17 -14.97 2.16
N PRO A 54 -14.99 -15.69 1.04
CA PRO A 54 -15.32 -15.17 -0.29
C PRO A 54 -16.83 -15.07 -0.51
N SER A 55 -17.28 -13.99 -1.15
CA SER A 55 -18.67 -13.80 -1.60
C SER A 55 -19.00 -14.73 -2.77
N LYS A 56 -20.17 -15.37 -2.71
CA LYS A 56 -20.68 -16.18 -3.84
C LYS A 56 -21.18 -15.31 -4.97
N TYR A 57 -21.79 -14.18 -4.64
CA TYR A 57 -22.32 -13.22 -5.62
C TYR A 57 -21.17 -12.51 -6.35
N SER A 58 -20.17 -12.00 -5.64
CA SER A 58 -18.99 -11.39 -6.28
C SER A 58 -18.26 -12.38 -7.18
N LYS A 59 -18.10 -13.65 -6.76
CA LYS A 59 -17.53 -14.69 -7.63
C LYS A 59 -18.35 -14.91 -8.90
N ALA A 60 -19.68 -14.95 -8.80
CA ALA A 60 -20.54 -15.11 -9.96
C ALA A 60 -20.44 -13.91 -10.91
N ILE A 61 -20.49 -12.69 -10.36
CA ILE A 61 -20.35 -11.44 -11.10
C ILE A 61 -19.00 -11.40 -11.81
N ALA A 62 -17.89 -11.66 -11.11
CA ALA A 62 -16.54 -11.66 -11.68
C ALA A 62 -16.39 -12.61 -12.88
N LYS A 63 -17.04 -13.77 -12.85
CA LYS A 63 -17.02 -14.74 -13.96
C LYS A 63 -17.80 -14.29 -15.19
N SER A 64 -18.78 -13.41 -15.04
CA SER A 64 -19.62 -12.91 -16.14
C SER A 64 -19.35 -11.46 -16.53
N HIS A 65 -18.57 -10.70 -15.74
CA HIS A 65 -18.39 -9.27 -15.93
C HIS A 65 -17.56 -8.97 -17.18
N SER A 66 -18.18 -8.32 -18.18
CA SER A 66 -17.53 -7.98 -19.45
C SER A 66 -16.30 -7.11 -19.26
N GLY A 67 -16.36 -6.13 -18.35
CA GLY A 67 -15.25 -5.21 -18.07
C GLY A 67 -14.01 -5.85 -17.41
N LEU A 68 -14.15 -7.01 -16.73
CA LEU A 68 -13.01 -7.71 -16.13
C LEU A 68 -12.34 -8.68 -17.10
N ARG A 69 -13.08 -9.10 -18.13
CA ARG A 69 -12.62 -10.15 -19.05
C ARG A 69 -11.35 -9.74 -19.81
N GLY A 70 -11.23 -8.47 -20.19
CA GLY A 70 -10.05 -7.94 -20.89
C GLY A 70 -8.80 -8.08 -20.03
N SER A 71 -8.78 -7.45 -18.86
CA SER A 71 -7.62 -7.48 -17.95
C SER A 71 -7.25 -8.89 -17.48
N ILE A 72 -8.24 -9.78 -17.31
CA ILE A 72 -8.00 -11.19 -16.99
C ILE A 72 -7.26 -11.90 -18.13
N LEU A 73 -7.72 -11.72 -19.38
CA LEU A 73 -7.11 -12.36 -20.55
C LEU A 73 -5.76 -11.77 -20.91
N ASP A 74 -5.56 -10.47 -20.67
CA ASP A 74 -4.28 -9.79 -20.85
C ASP A 74 -3.23 -10.35 -19.89
N HIS A 75 -3.61 -10.66 -18.64
CA HIS A 75 -2.71 -11.29 -17.68
C HIS A 75 -2.53 -12.79 -17.93
N ILE A 76 -3.62 -13.53 -18.15
CA ILE A 76 -3.60 -14.99 -18.33
C ILE A 76 -4.40 -15.35 -19.59
N PRO A 77 -3.73 -15.56 -20.75
CA PRO A 77 -4.42 -15.90 -21.99
C PRO A 77 -5.15 -17.25 -21.94
N ASP A 78 -4.69 -18.18 -21.10
CA ASP A 78 -5.26 -19.52 -20.92
C ASP A 78 -6.11 -19.66 -19.65
N VAL A 79 -6.87 -18.61 -19.32
CA VAL A 79 -7.65 -18.57 -18.07
C VAL A 79 -8.71 -19.68 -18.00
N HIS A 80 -8.76 -20.40 -16.87
CA HIS A 80 -9.85 -21.32 -16.55
C HIS A 80 -10.86 -20.66 -15.62
N LEU A 81 -12.12 -21.10 -15.66
CA LEU A 81 -13.18 -20.54 -14.79
C LEU A 81 -12.88 -20.67 -13.30
N ASP A 82 -12.05 -21.64 -12.89
CA ASP A 82 -11.64 -21.83 -11.51
C ASP A 82 -10.47 -20.93 -11.09
N ASP A 83 -9.83 -20.24 -12.04
CA ASP A 83 -8.87 -19.18 -11.74
C ASP A 83 -9.57 -17.88 -11.33
N ILE A 84 -10.85 -17.71 -11.70
CA ILE A 84 -11.65 -16.51 -11.40
C ILE A 84 -12.47 -16.72 -10.11
N VAL A 85 -12.20 -15.86 -9.11
CA VAL A 85 -12.81 -15.86 -7.78
C VAL A 85 -13.47 -14.52 -7.46
N SER A 86 -14.04 -14.39 -6.26
CA SER A 86 -14.60 -13.12 -5.79
C SER A 86 -13.52 -12.08 -5.57
N SER A 87 -13.89 -10.81 -5.68
CA SER A 87 -13.08 -9.72 -5.14
C SER A 87 -12.73 -10.00 -3.67
N PRO A 88 -11.49 -9.75 -3.21
CA PRO A 88 -11.15 -9.82 -1.79
C PRO A 88 -11.81 -8.70 -0.97
N TYR A 89 -12.33 -7.66 -1.62
CA TYR A 89 -12.97 -6.50 -0.98
C TYR A 89 -14.50 -6.55 -0.94
N SER A 90 -15.11 -7.53 -1.64
CA SER A 90 -16.54 -7.82 -1.49
C SER A 90 -16.75 -8.76 -0.30
N ILE A 91 -16.91 -8.18 0.90
CA ILE A 91 -16.93 -8.90 2.19
C ILE A 91 -18.35 -9.32 2.62
N PRO A 92 -18.68 -10.62 2.69
CA PRO A 92 -19.95 -11.07 3.26
C PRO A 92 -19.95 -11.02 4.79
N SER A 93 -18.80 -11.31 5.39
CA SER A 93 -18.55 -11.30 6.84
C SER A 93 -17.05 -11.32 7.10
N TYR A 94 -16.60 -10.71 8.20
CA TYR A 94 -15.21 -10.79 8.69
C TYR A 94 -14.92 -12.13 9.37
N THR A 95 -15.17 -13.23 8.66
CA THR A 95 -14.83 -14.60 9.06
C THR A 95 -13.69 -15.04 8.15
N VAL A 96 -12.63 -15.63 8.71
CA VAL A 96 -11.50 -16.10 7.91
C VAL A 96 -11.95 -17.26 7.01
N ASN A 97 -11.49 -17.28 5.77
CA ASN A 97 -11.84 -18.32 4.81
C ASN A 97 -11.34 -19.69 5.27
N GLU A 98 -12.23 -20.67 5.38
CA GLU A 98 -11.91 -22.05 5.76
C GLU A 98 -10.94 -22.73 4.77
N GLU A 99 -10.96 -22.35 3.49
CA GLU A 99 -9.99 -22.86 2.50
C GLU A 99 -8.55 -22.42 2.80
N LEU A 100 -8.37 -21.35 3.60
CA LEU A 100 -7.07 -20.87 4.07
C LEU A 100 -6.69 -21.46 5.45
N GLY A 101 -7.54 -22.29 6.05
CA GLY A 101 -7.36 -22.87 7.39
C GLY A 101 -8.20 -22.21 8.51
N GLY A 102 -9.02 -21.20 8.18
CA GLY A 102 -9.92 -20.55 9.13
C GLY A 102 -9.21 -19.72 10.21
N GLU A 103 -9.98 -19.26 11.20
CA GLU A 103 -9.48 -18.36 12.26
C GLU A 103 -8.38 -19.02 13.11
N GLY A 104 -8.49 -20.33 13.37
CA GLY A 104 -7.51 -21.07 14.16
C GLY A 104 -6.12 -21.07 13.53
N GLU A 105 -6.02 -21.35 12.23
CA GLU A 105 -4.74 -21.34 11.54
C GLU A 105 -4.19 -19.93 11.29
N LEU A 106 -5.04 -18.92 11.14
CA LEU A 106 -4.61 -17.52 11.12
C LEU A 106 -3.93 -17.12 12.44
N LEU A 107 -4.47 -17.54 13.59
CA LEU A 107 -3.85 -17.29 14.89
C LEU A 107 -2.52 -18.03 15.06
N LEU A 108 -2.39 -19.24 14.51
CA LEU A 108 -1.11 -19.95 14.46
C LEU A 108 -0.10 -19.21 13.59
N PHE A 109 -0.52 -18.70 12.43
CA PHE A 109 0.31 -17.88 11.55
C PHE A 109 0.79 -16.61 12.26
N ARG A 110 -0.11 -15.86 12.90
CA ARG A 110 0.24 -14.67 13.70
C ARG A 110 1.23 -14.99 14.80
N LYS A 111 0.98 -16.07 15.57
CA LYS A 111 1.91 -16.52 16.62
C LYS A 111 3.29 -16.85 16.05
N LYS A 112 3.35 -17.44 14.85
CA LYS A 112 4.60 -17.75 14.18
C LYS A 112 5.33 -16.47 13.73
N LEU A 113 4.64 -15.50 13.14
CA LEU A 113 5.19 -14.17 12.84
C LEU A 113 5.77 -13.49 14.10
N HIS A 114 5.05 -13.53 15.22
CA HIS A 114 5.53 -12.97 16.49
C HIS A 114 6.84 -13.61 16.98
N SER A 115 7.07 -14.90 16.71
CA SER A 115 8.34 -15.55 17.07
C SER A 115 9.55 -14.98 16.30
N TYR A 116 9.31 -14.24 15.22
CA TYR A 116 10.30 -13.49 14.45
C TYR A 116 10.23 -11.96 14.71
N GLY A 117 9.38 -11.51 15.63
CA GLY A 117 9.16 -10.08 15.89
C GLY A 117 8.37 -9.36 14.80
N ILE A 118 7.61 -10.09 13.99
CA ILE A 118 6.84 -9.56 12.85
C ILE A 118 5.36 -9.46 13.23
N LYS A 119 4.71 -8.35 12.90
CA LYS A 119 3.27 -8.10 13.11
C LYS A 119 2.44 -8.61 11.93
N LEU A 120 1.19 -9.01 12.20
CA LEU A 120 0.21 -9.33 11.16
C LEU A 120 -0.69 -8.12 10.88
N MET A 121 -0.86 -7.76 9.61
CA MET A 121 -1.83 -6.78 9.13
C MET A 121 -2.95 -7.44 8.31
N LEU A 122 -4.19 -7.02 8.52
CA LEU A 122 -5.37 -7.49 7.79
C LEU A 122 -6.22 -6.31 7.27
N ASP A 123 -6.98 -6.55 6.22
CA ASP A 123 -7.90 -5.57 5.63
C ASP A 123 -9.19 -5.37 6.43
N PHE A 124 -9.64 -4.13 6.48
CA PHE A 124 -10.98 -3.72 6.88
C PHE A 124 -11.61 -2.90 5.75
N VAL A 125 -12.80 -3.29 5.29
CA VAL A 125 -13.56 -2.59 4.26
C VAL A 125 -14.73 -1.84 4.91
N PRO A 126 -14.60 -0.53 5.13
CA PRO A 126 -15.59 0.25 5.87
C PRO A 126 -16.71 0.80 4.97
N ASN A 127 -16.48 0.91 3.65
CA ASN A 127 -17.39 1.62 2.76
C ASN A 127 -18.59 0.77 2.32
N HIS A 128 -18.38 -0.51 2.08
CA HIS A 128 -19.39 -1.39 1.50
C HIS A 128 -19.20 -2.83 2.00
N LEU A 129 -20.21 -3.66 1.75
CA LEU A 129 -20.19 -5.11 2.02
C LEU A 129 -20.66 -5.88 0.80
N ALA A 130 -20.41 -7.19 0.73
CA ALA A 130 -20.89 -8.02 -0.38
C ALA A 130 -22.42 -8.05 -0.48
N LEU A 131 -22.96 -8.41 -1.65
CA LEU A 131 -24.41 -8.58 -1.85
C LEU A 131 -25.00 -9.69 -0.97
N ASP A 132 -24.22 -10.73 -0.65
CA ASP A 132 -24.59 -11.85 0.22
C ASP A 132 -24.08 -11.69 1.66
N ASN A 133 -23.95 -10.44 2.14
CA ASN A 133 -23.53 -10.17 3.50
C ASN A 133 -24.54 -10.64 4.56
N VAL A 134 -24.04 -10.90 5.76
CA VAL A 134 -24.83 -11.48 6.85
C VAL A 134 -25.84 -10.52 7.49
N TRP A 135 -25.74 -9.22 7.24
CA TRP A 135 -26.60 -8.22 7.86
C TRP A 135 -27.84 -7.88 7.03
N LEU A 136 -27.73 -7.90 5.70
CA LEU A 136 -28.81 -7.51 4.78
C LEU A 136 -30.18 -8.15 5.08
N PRO A 137 -30.29 -9.45 5.42
CA PRO A 137 -31.60 -10.06 5.67
C PRO A 137 -32.37 -9.47 6.85
N GLU A 138 -31.67 -8.99 7.87
CA GLU A 138 -32.26 -8.50 9.13
C GLU A 138 -32.16 -6.98 9.28
N HIS A 139 -31.16 -6.37 8.64
CA HIS A 139 -30.80 -4.96 8.78
C HIS A 139 -30.60 -4.25 7.43
N PRO A 140 -31.62 -4.19 6.55
CA PRO A 140 -31.52 -3.46 5.29
C PRO A 140 -31.27 -1.96 5.50
N GLU A 141 -31.62 -1.40 6.66
CA GLU A 141 -31.38 0.00 7.03
C GLU A 141 -29.89 0.37 7.13
N PHE A 142 -28.98 -0.62 7.26
CA PHE A 142 -27.54 -0.36 7.24
C PHE A 142 -27.02 0.03 5.86
N PHE A 143 -27.85 -0.03 4.82
CA PHE A 143 -27.46 0.23 3.43
C PHE A 143 -28.21 1.43 2.87
N ILE A 144 -27.63 2.06 1.84
CA ILE A 144 -28.27 3.21 1.18
C ILE A 144 -29.47 2.73 0.34
N PRO A 145 -30.70 3.21 0.60
CA PRO A 145 -31.85 2.86 -0.19
C PRO A 145 -31.84 3.57 -1.55
N LEU A 146 -32.47 2.94 -2.54
CA LEU A 146 -32.80 3.57 -3.83
C LEU A 146 -34.31 3.49 -4.06
N SER A 147 -34.88 4.59 -4.50
CA SER A 147 -36.26 4.63 -5.00
C SER A 147 -36.39 3.88 -6.33
N SER A 148 -37.61 3.47 -6.66
CA SER A 148 -37.88 2.86 -7.97
C SER A 148 -37.59 3.85 -9.10
N GLU A 149 -37.83 5.14 -8.91
CA GLU A 149 -37.52 6.19 -9.86
C GLU A 149 -36.01 6.32 -10.11
N GLU A 150 -35.19 6.31 -9.05
CA GLU A 150 -33.73 6.36 -9.16
C GLU A 150 -33.17 5.12 -9.86
N GLN A 151 -33.71 3.95 -9.56
CA GLN A 151 -33.33 2.71 -10.24
C GLN A 151 -33.73 2.71 -11.72
N ILE A 152 -34.90 3.26 -12.08
CA ILE A 152 -35.30 3.39 -13.49
C ILE A 152 -34.38 4.37 -14.23
N TYR A 153 -34.01 5.47 -13.59
CA TYR A 153 -33.12 6.47 -14.16
C TYR A 153 -31.70 5.93 -14.35
N ASN A 154 -31.20 5.15 -13.38
CA ASN A 154 -29.89 4.51 -13.45
C ASN A 154 -29.94 3.03 -13.03
N PRO A 155 -30.25 2.12 -13.97
CA PRO A 155 -30.37 0.68 -13.68
C PRO A 155 -29.09 0.03 -13.15
N GLU A 156 -27.93 0.64 -13.39
CA GLU A 156 -26.63 0.13 -12.95
C GLU A 156 -26.24 0.63 -11.55
N SER A 157 -27.10 1.41 -10.90
CA SER A 157 -26.80 2.01 -9.58
C SER A 157 -27.15 1.14 -8.39
N GLY A 158 -27.97 0.09 -8.58
CA GLY A 158 -28.59 -0.60 -7.46
C GLY A 158 -28.86 -2.08 -7.64
N PHE A 159 -29.03 -2.73 -6.49
CA PHE A 159 -29.36 -4.13 -6.31
C PHE A 159 -30.79 -4.30 -5.81
N GLU A 160 -31.60 -5.11 -6.50
CA GLU A 160 -32.93 -5.50 -6.04
C GLU A 160 -32.83 -6.64 -5.03
N TYR A 161 -32.80 -6.31 -3.73
CA TYR A 161 -32.65 -7.32 -2.68
C TYR A 161 -33.97 -8.04 -2.37
N ILE A 162 -35.10 -7.34 -2.54
CA ILE A 162 -36.46 -7.87 -2.47
C ILE A 162 -37.26 -7.19 -3.58
N LYS A 163 -38.23 -7.89 -4.17
CA LYS A 163 -39.05 -7.37 -5.27
C LYS A 163 -39.53 -5.92 -5.00
N GLY A 164 -39.15 -5.00 -5.87
CA GLY A 164 -39.50 -3.58 -5.81
C GLY A 164 -38.74 -2.75 -4.76
N ASN A 165 -37.74 -3.32 -4.08
CA ASN A 165 -36.91 -2.64 -3.10
C ASN A 165 -35.44 -2.73 -3.51
N TYR A 166 -34.80 -1.57 -3.64
CA TYR A 166 -33.45 -1.44 -4.19
C TYR A 166 -32.51 -0.81 -3.16
N LEU A 167 -31.25 -1.25 -3.19
CA LEU A 167 -30.16 -0.68 -2.41
C LEU A 167 -29.03 -0.25 -3.36
N ALA A 168 -28.34 0.84 -3.04
CA ALA A 168 -27.25 1.32 -3.87
C ALA A 168 -26.03 0.41 -3.80
N TYR A 169 -25.38 0.21 -4.94
CA TYR A 169 -24.06 -0.39 -4.98
C TYR A 169 -23.02 0.51 -4.31
N GLY A 170 -22.00 -0.10 -3.71
CA GLY A 170 -20.84 0.63 -3.20
C GLY A 170 -20.16 1.41 -4.32
N LYS A 171 -19.70 2.63 -4.04
CA LYS A 171 -18.90 3.38 -5.02
C LYS A 171 -17.96 4.37 -4.37
N ASP A 172 -17.00 4.77 -5.18
CA ASP A 172 -16.33 6.05 -5.09
C ASP A 172 -17.13 7.10 -5.90
N PRO A 173 -17.29 8.36 -5.44
CA PRO A 173 -18.09 9.37 -6.12
C PRO A 173 -17.63 9.70 -7.54
N TYR A 174 -16.37 9.46 -7.88
CA TYR A 174 -15.79 9.76 -9.19
C TYR A 174 -15.72 8.55 -10.13
N PHE A 175 -16.15 7.37 -9.68
CA PHE A 175 -16.11 6.14 -10.48
C PHE A 175 -17.50 5.48 -10.60
N ALA A 176 -17.60 4.54 -11.53
CA ALA A 176 -18.78 3.70 -11.65
C ALA A 176 -18.95 2.83 -10.38
N PRO A 177 -20.20 2.48 -10.01
CA PRO A 177 -20.43 1.63 -8.84
C PRO A 177 -19.83 0.22 -8.95
N TRP A 178 -19.36 -0.30 -7.82
CA TRP A 178 -18.90 -1.68 -7.69
C TRP A 178 -20.09 -2.62 -7.53
N THR A 179 -20.50 -3.21 -8.65
CA THR A 179 -21.73 -4.01 -8.80
C THR A 179 -21.81 -5.26 -7.95
N ASP A 180 -20.72 -5.66 -7.28
CA ASP A 180 -20.67 -6.80 -6.37
C ASP A 180 -20.72 -6.41 -4.89
N THR A 181 -21.05 -5.16 -4.56
CA THR A 181 -21.06 -4.63 -3.18
C THR A 181 -22.24 -3.69 -2.90
N LEU A 182 -22.73 -3.64 -1.67
CA LEU A 182 -23.76 -2.71 -1.20
C LEU A 182 -23.14 -1.60 -0.36
N GLN A 183 -23.54 -0.36 -0.64
CA GLN A 183 -23.06 0.83 0.07
C GLN A 183 -23.62 0.88 1.50
N LEU A 184 -22.74 1.02 2.49
CA LEU A 184 -23.14 1.22 3.89
C LEU A 184 -23.66 2.65 4.12
N ASN A 185 -24.65 2.78 5.00
CA ASN A 185 -25.28 4.03 5.39
C ASN A 185 -24.81 4.50 6.78
N TYR A 186 -23.82 5.39 6.81
CA TYR A 186 -23.28 5.99 8.05
C TYR A 186 -24.15 7.13 8.62
N ALA A 187 -25.28 7.46 8.00
CA ALA A 187 -26.28 8.32 8.62
C ALA A 187 -27.06 7.59 9.73
N VAL A 188 -27.08 6.26 9.70
CA VAL A 188 -27.68 5.40 10.73
C VAL A 188 -26.64 5.15 11.84
N PRO A 189 -26.89 5.59 13.09
CA PRO A 189 -25.94 5.40 14.20
C PRO A 189 -25.60 3.93 14.47
N GLU A 190 -26.54 3.03 14.23
CA GLU A 190 -26.36 1.59 14.41
C GLU A 190 -25.32 1.02 13.42
N THR A 191 -25.16 1.63 12.24
CA THR A 191 -24.10 1.27 11.28
C THR A 191 -22.71 1.55 11.86
N HIS A 192 -22.53 2.66 12.59
CA HIS A 192 -21.25 2.97 13.26
C HIS A 192 -20.92 1.91 14.30
N ARG A 193 -21.92 1.52 15.12
CA ARG A 193 -21.76 0.47 16.11
C ARG A 193 -21.43 -0.87 15.46
N MET A 194 -22.16 -1.25 14.41
CA MET A 194 -21.94 -2.50 13.66
C MET A 194 -20.52 -2.56 13.07
N MET A 195 -20.05 -1.48 12.44
CA MET A 195 -18.72 -1.45 11.85
C MET A 195 -17.59 -1.37 12.90
N THR A 196 -17.85 -0.75 14.05
CA THR A 196 -16.91 -0.77 15.18
C THR A 196 -16.78 -2.18 15.78
N GLU A 197 -17.88 -2.94 15.89
CA GLU A 197 -17.83 -4.34 16.33
C GLU A 197 -17.07 -5.24 15.32
N ASN A 198 -17.25 -5.02 14.02
CA ASN A 198 -16.42 -5.68 13.00
C ASN A 198 -14.93 -5.34 13.18
N MET A 199 -14.62 -4.06 13.43
CA MET A 199 -13.24 -3.63 13.67
C MET A 199 -12.66 -4.26 14.93
N PHE A 200 -13.43 -4.43 16.01
CA PHE A 200 -13.01 -5.20 17.18
C PHE A 200 -12.72 -6.65 16.85
N LYS A 201 -13.58 -7.30 16.04
CA LYS A 201 -13.37 -8.69 15.61
C LYS A 201 -12.04 -8.82 14.87
N ILE A 202 -11.79 -7.97 13.87
CA ILE A 202 -10.56 -7.98 13.07
C ILE A 202 -9.34 -7.73 13.97
N SER A 203 -9.42 -6.71 14.84
CA SER A 203 -8.34 -6.32 15.75
C SER A 203 -7.97 -7.40 16.76
N SER A 204 -8.89 -8.31 17.08
CA SER A 204 -8.58 -9.48 17.91
C SER A 204 -7.70 -10.51 17.17
N LEU A 205 -7.71 -10.50 15.83
CA LEU A 205 -7.02 -11.46 14.97
C LEU A 205 -5.67 -10.96 14.45
N CYS A 206 -5.38 -9.65 14.53
CA CYS A 206 -4.16 -9.05 13.97
C CYS A 206 -3.51 -8.01 14.90
N ASP A 207 -2.39 -7.45 14.44
CA ASP A 207 -1.60 -6.42 15.13
C ASP A 207 -1.66 -5.06 14.41
N ALA A 208 -2.18 -5.06 13.19
CA ALA A 208 -2.41 -3.88 12.38
C ALA A 208 -3.64 -4.07 11.47
N VAL A 209 -4.32 -2.98 11.15
CA VAL A 209 -5.49 -2.98 10.26
C VAL A 209 -5.24 -1.98 9.14
N ARG A 210 -5.29 -2.44 7.89
CA ARG A 210 -5.36 -1.56 6.71
C ARG A 210 -6.83 -1.31 6.40
N CYS A 211 -7.23 -0.04 6.40
CA CYS A 211 -8.59 0.39 6.17
C CYS A 211 -8.74 0.84 4.72
N ASP A 212 -9.48 0.05 3.94
CA ASP A 212 -9.80 0.27 2.54
C ASP A 212 -10.58 1.58 2.34
N VAL A 213 -10.20 2.35 1.32
CA VAL A 213 -10.82 3.60 0.87
C VAL A 213 -11.31 4.49 2.02
N ALA A 214 -10.46 4.68 3.03
CA ALA A 214 -10.84 5.24 4.33
C ALA A 214 -11.40 6.67 4.22
N MET A 215 -10.95 7.42 3.20
CA MET A 215 -11.44 8.77 2.92
C MET A 215 -12.93 8.81 2.56
N LEU A 216 -13.51 7.72 2.05
CA LEU A 216 -14.95 7.66 1.71
C LEU A 216 -15.87 7.74 2.93
N ILE A 217 -15.33 7.49 4.12
CA ILE A 217 -16.07 7.46 5.39
C ILE A 217 -15.87 8.73 6.22
N LEU A 218 -15.10 9.68 5.69
CA LEU A 218 -15.12 11.05 6.21
C LEU A 218 -16.52 11.63 6.01
N LYS A 219 -17.06 12.29 7.04
CA LYS A 219 -18.43 12.78 7.04
C LYS A 219 -18.75 13.71 5.87
N ASP A 220 -17.81 14.56 5.45
CA ASP A 220 -17.99 15.49 4.33
C ASP A 220 -18.14 14.72 3.00
N VAL A 221 -17.27 13.73 2.76
CA VAL A 221 -17.29 12.87 1.57
C VAL A 221 -18.56 12.03 1.54
N PHE A 222 -18.87 11.35 2.64
CA PHE A 222 -20.10 10.55 2.76
C PHE A 222 -21.34 11.41 2.49
N ASN A 223 -21.46 12.57 3.16
CA ASN A 223 -22.64 13.42 3.03
C ASN A 223 -22.78 13.98 1.61
N SER A 224 -21.69 14.45 1.00
CA SER A 224 -21.71 14.97 -0.37
C SER A 224 -22.17 13.93 -1.39
N THR A 225 -21.92 12.65 -1.09
CA THR A 225 -22.23 11.53 -1.99
C THR A 225 -23.62 10.96 -1.75
N TRP A 226 -24.02 10.80 -0.49
CA TRP A 226 -25.12 9.93 -0.09
C TRP A 226 -26.25 10.63 0.66
N SER A 227 -26.09 11.88 1.11
CA SER A 227 -27.06 12.49 2.02
C SER A 227 -28.47 12.63 1.45
N ASN A 228 -28.58 12.76 0.13
CA ASN A 228 -29.85 12.86 -0.57
C ASN A 228 -30.64 11.54 -0.57
N LEU A 229 -29.96 10.41 -0.40
CA LEU A 229 -30.53 9.06 -0.43
C LEU A 229 -30.67 8.47 0.98
N GLY A 230 -29.56 8.43 1.73
CA GLY A 230 -29.47 7.77 3.03
C GLY A 230 -29.63 8.67 4.24
N GLY A 231 -29.73 10.00 4.03
CA GLY A 231 -29.64 11.00 5.09
C GLY A 231 -28.20 11.40 5.42
N ALA A 232 -28.03 12.45 6.23
CA ALA A 232 -26.71 12.97 6.56
C ALA A 232 -26.11 12.34 7.83
N MET A 233 -24.88 11.83 7.73
CA MET A 233 -24.01 11.45 8.83
C MET A 233 -23.76 12.65 9.75
N LYS A 234 -24.03 12.45 11.05
CA LYS A 234 -24.03 13.53 12.05
C LYS A 234 -22.71 13.64 12.83
N LYS A 235 -21.92 12.58 12.89
CA LYS A 235 -20.66 12.48 13.62
C LYS A 235 -19.64 11.71 12.78
N GLU A 236 -18.36 12.01 12.92
CA GLU A 236 -17.28 11.20 12.34
C GLU A 236 -17.30 9.77 12.91
N PHE A 237 -17.02 8.80 12.06
CA PHE A 237 -16.90 7.39 12.44
C PHE A 237 -15.50 7.08 13.00
N TRP A 238 -14.47 7.48 12.28
CA TRP A 238 -13.09 7.02 12.50
C TRP A 238 -12.56 7.32 13.90
N HIS A 239 -12.68 8.56 14.37
CA HIS A 239 -12.17 8.95 15.69
C HIS A 239 -12.73 8.08 16.83
N ASP A 240 -14.05 7.89 16.87
CA ASP A 240 -14.69 7.09 17.90
C ASP A 240 -14.30 5.61 17.79
N ALA A 241 -14.35 5.06 16.57
CA ALA A 241 -14.08 3.66 16.32
C ALA A 241 -12.63 3.29 16.65
N ILE A 242 -11.66 4.06 16.16
CA ILE A 242 -10.23 3.84 16.41
C ILE A 242 -9.92 3.99 17.90
N THR A 243 -10.45 5.04 18.55
CA THR A 243 -10.28 5.24 20.00
C THR A 243 -10.83 4.05 20.80
N ALA A 244 -12.00 3.54 20.42
CA ALA A 244 -12.61 2.39 21.08
C ALA A 244 -11.76 1.12 20.93
N VAL A 245 -11.19 0.88 19.74
CA VAL A 245 -10.29 -0.26 19.49
C VAL A 245 -8.97 -0.11 20.24
N LYS A 246 -8.29 1.04 20.14
CA LYS A 246 -7.01 1.29 20.83
C LYS A 246 -7.15 1.19 22.35
N LYS A 247 -8.33 1.46 22.92
CA LYS A 247 -8.59 1.20 24.35
C LYS A 247 -8.49 -0.28 24.73
N ARG A 248 -8.81 -1.21 23.82
CA ARG A 248 -8.69 -2.66 24.04
C ARG A 248 -7.36 -3.23 23.53
N HIS A 249 -6.81 -2.65 22.47
CA HIS A 249 -5.56 -3.06 21.82
C HIS A 249 -4.64 -1.83 21.64
N PRO A 250 -3.94 -1.37 22.69
CA PRO A 250 -3.17 -0.11 22.65
C PRO A 250 -2.08 -0.05 21.59
N ASP A 251 -1.49 -1.20 21.26
CA ASP A 251 -0.35 -1.30 20.33
C ASP A 251 -0.76 -1.57 18.87
N ILE A 252 -2.07 -1.61 18.58
CA ILE A 252 -2.57 -1.86 17.23
C ILE A 252 -2.28 -0.66 16.32
N ILE A 253 -1.84 -0.96 15.10
CA ILE A 253 -1.55 0.06 14.09
C ILE A 253 -2.72 0.16 13.11
N PHE A 254 -3.18 1.38 12.82
CA PHE A 254 -4.13 1.64 11.75
C PHE A 254 -3.45 2.33 10.57
N LEU A 255 -3.60 1.73 9.39
CA LEU A 255 -3.16 2.28 8.11
C LEU A 255 -4.39 2.64 7.28
N ALA A 256 -4.58 3.92 6.97
CA ALA A 256 -5.64 4.37 6.09
C ALA A 256 -5.18 4.33 4.63
N GLU A 257 -5.93 3.62 3.78
CA GLU A 257 -5.88 3.93 2.36
C GLU A 257 -6.56 5.29 2.15
N SER A 258 -5.78 6.24 1.65
CA SER A 258 -6.15 7.64 1.47
C SER A 258 -5.88 8.08 0.05
N TYR A 259 -6.78 8.89 -0.47
CA TYR A 259 -6.68 9.59 -1.74
C TYR A 259 -7.22 11.02 -1.57
N TRP A 260 -6.99 11.87 -2.57
CA TRP A 260 -7.53 13.25 -2.66
C TRP A 260 -7.03 14.23 -1.59
N ASP A 261 -5.77 14.10 -1.19
CA ASP A 261 -5.14 14.99 -0.21
C ASP A 261 -5.90 14.97 1.15
N ARG A 262 -6.44 13.81 1.53
CA ARG A 262 -7.20 13.56 2.77
C ARG A 262 -6.36 12.93 3.88
N GLU A 263 -5.08 12.70 3.63
CA GLU A 263 -4.14 12.03 4.54
C GLU A 263 -4.10 12.73 5.89
N TRP A 264 -3.88 14.05 5.89
CA TRP A 264 -3.80 14.82 7.12
C TRP A 264 -5.10 14.73 7.93
N GLU A 265 -6.27 14.84 7.28
CA GLU A 265 -7.55 14.74 7.97
C GLU A 265 -7.74 13.36 8.61
N LEU A 266 -7.36 12.28 7.91
CA LEU A 266 -7.41 10.92 8.43
C LEU A 266 -6.42 10.71 9.59
N GLN A 267 -5.20 11.25 9.52
CA GLN A 267 -4.25 11.24 10.63
C GLN A 267 -4.88 11.87 11.89
N GLN A 268 -5.59 13.00 11.74
CA GLN A 268 -6.31 13.66 12.83
C GLN A 268 -7.50 12.83 13.37
N GLN A 269 -8.03 11.88 12.60
CA GLN A 269 -9.02 10.90 13.08
C GLN A 269 -8.39 9.76 13.91
N GLY A 270 -7.06 9.69 14.04
CA GLY A 270 -6.37 8.73 14.89
C GLY A 270 -5.68 7.57 14.16
N PHE A 271 -5.64 7.62 12.82
CA PHE A 271 -4.81 6.72 12.01
C PHE A 271 -3.32 6.92 12.31
N ASP A 272 -2.58 5.82 12.46
CA ASP A 272 -1.14 5.88 12.70
C ASP A 272 -0.37 6.17 11.43
N TYR A 273 -0.88 5.65 10.29
CA TYR A 273 -0.32 5.91 8.98
C TYR A 273 -1.41 6.12 7.93
N THR A 274 -1.09 6.85 6.87
CA THR A 274 -1.95 7.04 5.68
C THR A 274 -1.15 6.78 4.41
N TYR A 275 -1.79 6.21 3.39
CA TYR A 275 -1.17 6.08 2.07
C TYR A 275 -0.66 7.42 1.56
N ASP A 276 0.52 7.41 0.95
CA ASP A 276 1.12 8.59 0.33
C ASP A 276 0.89 8.57 -1.18
N LYS A 277 -0.37 8.73 -1.59
CA LYS A 277 -0.73 8.80 -3.01
C LYS A 277 0.01 9.92 -3.76
N PRO A 278 0.18 11.14 -3.22
CA PRO A 278 0.98 12.18 -3.88
C PRO A 278 2.42 11.74 -4.18
N PHE A 279 3.11 11.08 -3.25
CA PHE A 279 4.45 10.55 -3.52
C PHE A 279 4.42 9.56 -4.70
N TYR A 280 3.50 8.59 -4.67
CA TYR A 280 3.34 7.61 -5.73
C TYR A 280 3.07 8.30 -7.08
N ASP A 281 2.10 9.22 -7.14
CA ASP A 281 1.72 9.89 -8.39
C ASP A 281 2.84 10.74 -8.97
N TYR A 282 3.67 11.35 -8.12
CA TYR A 282 4.79 12.18 -8.58
C TYR A 282 6.00 11.35 -9.01
N ILE A 283 6.32 10.26 -8.31
CA ILE A 283 7.47 9.43 -8.67
C ILE A 283 7.17 8.50 -9.85
N CYS A 284 5.94 8.01 -9.95
CA CYS A 284 5.49 7.09 -11.01
C CYS A 284 4.89 7.81 -12.23
N SER A 285 4.88 9.15 -12.28
CA SER A 285 4.50 9.85 -13.52
C SER A 285 5.55 9.63 -14.62
N THR A 286 5.13 9.79 -15.88
CA THR A 286 6.03 9.67 -17.03
C THR A 286 6.12 10.99 -17.79
N PRO A 287 7.23 11.76 -17.65
CA PRO A 287 8.37 11.54 -16.73
C PRO A 287 8.03 11.81 -15.26
N PRO A 288 8.87 11.38 -14.29
CA PRO A 288 8.66 11.68 -12.87
C PRO A 288 8.58 13.19 -12.59
N ASN A 289 7.61 13.61 -11.78
CA ASN A 289 7.40 15.01 -11.42
C ASN A 289 8.28 15.41 -10.23
N VAL A 290 9.55 15.67 -10.53
CA VAL A 290 10.59 15.96 -9.54
C VAL A 290 10.31 17.22 -8.71
N GLU A 291 9.73 18.26 -9.31
CA GLU A 291 9.40 19.51 -8.61
C GLU A 291 8.37 19.25 -7.49
N ARG A 292 7.26 18.58 -7.84
CA ARG A 292 6.21 18.25 -6.86
C ARG A 292 6.68 17.22 -5.84
N LEU A 293 7.46 16.22 -6.27
CA LEU A 293 8.06 15.25 -5.36
C LEU A 293 8.98 15.93 -4.32
N SER A 294 9.86 16.83 -4.77
CA SER A 294 10.76 17.56 -3.88
C SER A 294 10.00 18.50 -2.94
N GLY A 295 8.94 19.15 -3.41
CA GLY A 295 8.07 19.98 -2.56
C GLY A 295 7.31 19.15 -1.52
N HIS A 296 6.80 17.98 -1.91
CA HIS A 296 6.09 17.06 -1.01
C HIS A 296 6.98 16.52 0.11
N LEU A 297 8.22 16.13 -0.21
CA LEU A 297 9.21 15.67 0.76
C LEU A 297 9.67 16.77 1.75
N ALA A 298 9.35 18.04 1.48
CA ALA A 298 9.63 19.17 2.37
C ALA A 298 8.47 19.49 3.34
N ALA A 299 7.39 18.70 3.34
CA ALA A 299 6.28 18.90 4.27
C ALA A 299 6.70 18.65 5.74
N ALA A 300 5.89 19.12 6.69
CA ALA A 300 6.18 19.05 8.11
C ALA A 300 6.40 17.59 8.59
N TRP A 301 7.29 17.42 9.56
CA TRP A 301 7.66 16.10 10.08
C TRP A 301 6.49 15.30 10.65
N ASP A 302 5.60 15.96 11.40
CA ASP A 302 4.41 15.33 11.99
C ASP A 302 3.41 14.82 10.94
N TYR A 303 3.54 15.26 9.70
CA TYR A 303 2.82 14.69 8.56
C TYR A 303 3.67 13.61 7.86
N GLN A 304 4.90 13.95 7.49
CA GLN A 304 5.80 13.07 6.71
C GLN A 304 6.08 11.73 7.41
N SER A 305 6.28 11.74 8.73
CA SER A 305 6.60 10.54 9.51
C SER A 305 5.43 9.55 9.63
N HIS A 306 4.21 9.99 9.30
CA HIS A 306 2.98 9.21 9.32
C HIS A 306 2.52 8.78 7.91
N LEU A 307 3.33 9.00 6.88
CA LEU A 307 3.03 8.54 5.52
C LEU A 307 3.47 7.10 5.29
N CYS A 308 2.68 6.35 4.53
CA CYS A 308 2.99 5.03 4.01
C CYS A 308 3.28 5.13 2.51
N ARG A 309 4.55 4.97 2.15
CA ARG A 309 5.02 5.12 0.76
C ARG A 309 5.15 3.79 0.07
N PHE A 310 4.84 3.79 -1.22
CA PHE A 310 4.91 2.64 -2.11
C PHE A 310 5.21 3.10 -3.55
N LEU A 311 5.67 2.16 -4.37
CA LEU A 311 5.80 2.34 -5.82
C LEU A 311 4.78 1.51 -6.61
N GLU A 312 4.18 0.52 -5.97
CA GLU A 312 3.09 -0.32 -6.46
C GLU A 312 2.37 -0.94 -5.27
N ASN A 313 1.15 -1.42 -5.49
CA ASN A 313 0.36 -2.25 -4.58
C ASN A 313 -0.60 -3.10 -5.44
N HIS A 314 -1.59 -3.77 -4.84
CA HIS A 314 -2.56 -4.56 -5.60
C HIS A 314 -3.45 -3.75 -6.57
N ASP A 315 -3.64 -2.45 -6.35
CA ASP A 315 -4.49 -1.57 -7.16
C ASP A 315 -3.71 -0.71 -8.16
N GLU A 316 -2.43 -0.49 -7.92
CA GLU A 316 -1.56 0.25 -8.81
C GLU A 316 -0.87 -0.66 -9.84
N PRO A 317 -0.51 -0.15 -11.04
CA PRO A 317 0.40 -0.84 -11.94
C PRO A 317 1.72 -1.23 -11.28
N ARG A 318 2.41 -2.23 -11.86
CA ARG A 318 3.73 -2.63 -11.38
C ARG A 318 4.75 -1.52 -11.61
N ALA A 319 5.53 -1.20 -10.59
CA ALA A 319 6.63 -0.24 -10.60
C ALA A 319 7.65 -0.54 -11.69
N ALA A 320 7.93 -1.82 -11.96
CA ALA A 320 8.85 -2.22 -13.02
C ALA A 320 8.36 -1.82 -14.42
N GLU A 321 7.05 -1.89 -14.66
CA GLU A 321 6.44 -1.44 -15.91
C GLU A 321 6.36 0.10 -15.94
N THR A 322 5.86 0.72 -14.86
CA THR A 322 5.59 2.15 -14.83
C THR A 322 6.85 3.02 -14.82
N LEU A 323 7.86 2.66 -14.02
CA LEU A 323 9.10 3.43 -13.91
C LEU A 323 10.11 3.06 -15.00
N GLY A 324 9.99 1.87 -15.61
CA GLY A 324 10.92 1.36 -16.62
C GLY A 324 12.37 1.50 -16.16
N PRO A 325 13.24 2.21 -16.93
CA PRO A 325 14.63 2.44 -16.54
C PRO A 325 14.83 3.09 -15.16
N ASN A 326 13.86 3.88 -14.68
CA ASN A 326 13.94 4.56 -13.39
C ASN A 326 13.63 3.66 -12.17
N ASN A 327 13.22 2.40 -12.37
CA ASN A 327 12.74 1.55 -11.27
C ASN A 327 13.75 1.43 -10.12
N LYS A 328 15.02 1.14 -10.41
CA LYS A 328 16.07 1.03 -9.38
C LYS A 328 16.26 2.35 -8.60
N ALA A 329 16.27 3.50 -9.29
CA ALA A 329 16.36 4.81 -8.65
C ALA A 329 15.11 5.14 -7.81
N GLY A 330 13.93 4.79 -8.32
CA GLY A 330 12.67 4.91 -7.58
C GLY A 330 12.66 4.09 -6.29
N ALA A 331 13.13 2.84 -6.34
CA ALA A 331 13.24 1.97 -5.16
C ALA A 331 14.20 2.55 -4.10
N LEU A 332 15.31 3.14 -4.54
CA LEU A 332 16.25 3.82 -3.65
C LEU A 332 15.61 5.05 -2.99
N VAL A 333 14.90 5.90 -3.76
CA VAL A 333 14.17 7.05 -3.22
C VAL A 333 13.10 6.58 -2.22
N LEU A 334 12.30 5.57 -2.57
CA LEU A 334 11.29 5.00 -1.68
C LEU A 334 11.93 4.65 -0.32
N LEU A 335 12.89 3.75 -0.29
CA LEU A 335 13.43 3.17 0.95
C LEU A 335 14.36 4.10 1.76
N THR A 336 14.57 5.33 1.30
CA THR A 336 15.39 6.34 1.98
C THR A 336 14.60 7.56 2.44
N THR A 337 13.28 7.59 2.20
CA THR A 337 12.37 8.66 2.67
C THR A 337 11.77 8.32 4.06
N PRO A 338 11.26 9.29 4.84
CA PRO A 338 10.81 9.04 6.23
C PRO A 338 9.35 8.59 6.30
N GLY A 339 9.02 7.49 6.97
CA GLY A 339 7.64 6.98 7.04
C GLY A 339 7.57 5.47 6.83
N MET A 340 6.37 4.90 6.92
CA MET A 340 6.15 3.49 6.62
C MET A 340 6.45 3.22 5.14
N HIS A 341 7.05 2.06 4.84
CA HIS A 341 7.36 1.64 3.48
C HIS A 341 6.62 0.35 3.17
N LEU A 342 5.97 0.29 2.02
CA LEU A 342 5.20 -0.85 1.55
C LEU A 342 5.86 -1.45 0.31
N ILE A 343 6.13 -2.76 0.37
CA ILE A 343 6.64 -3.56 -0.73
C ILE A 343 5.61 -4.62 -1.07
N TYR A 344 5.17 -4.64 -2.33
CA TYR A 344 4.20 -5.62 -2.80
C TYR A 344 4.89 -6.92 -3.23
N GLN A 345 4.19 -8.06 -3.11
CA GLN A 345 4.70 -9.34 -3.57
C GLN A 345 5.16 -9.30 -5.04
N ASP A 346 6.29 -9.95 -5.32
CA ASP A 346 6.94 -10.01 -6.64
C ASP A 346 7.51 -8.66 -7.16
N GLN A 347 7.39 -7.56 -6.40
CA GLN A 347 7.98 -6.24 -6.76
C GLN A 347 9.51 -6.29 -6.80
N MET A 348 10.12 -7.00 -5.84
CA MET A 348 11.58 -7.14 -5.75
C MET A 348 12.16 -7.89 -6.94
N GLU A 349 11.39 -8.84 -7.47
CA GLU A 349 11.70 -9.66 -8.64
C GLU A 349 11.41 -8.93 -9.96
N GLY A 350 10.86 -7.73 -9.93
CA GLY A 350 10.66 -6.88 -11.11
C GLY A 350 9.52 -7.34 -12.02
N PHE A 351 8.49 -8.00 -11.46
CA PHE A 351 7.30 -8.39 -12.23
C PHE A 351 6.61 -7.14 -12.79
N GLN A 352 6.16 -7.20 -14.04
CA GLN A 352 5.64 -6.08 -14.81
C GLN A 352 4.13 -6.15 -15.02
N GLN A 353 3.54 -7.34 -14.88
CA GLN A 353 2.11 -7.50 -15.10
C GLN A 353 1.31 -7.33 -13.80
N LYS A 354 0.38 -6.37 -13.81
CA LYS A 354 -0.60 -6.22 -12.73
C LYS A 354 -1.53 -7.43 -12.72
N VAL A 355 -1.77 -7.99 -11.54
CA VAL A 355 -2.67 -9.12 -11.35
C VAL A 355 -4.07 -8.63 -10.96
N PRO A 356 -5.12 -8.92 -11.74
CA PRO A 356 -6.49 -8.67 -11.29
C PRO A 356 -6.78 -9.39 -9.96
N VAL A 357 -7.33 -8.67 -8.99
CA VAL A 357 -7.59 -9.21 -7.62
C VAL A 357 -8.61 -10.36 -7.60
N GLN A 358 -9.37 -10.53 -8.68
CA GLN A 358 -10.29 -11.65 -8.89
C GLN A 358 -9.60 -12.93 -9.39
N LEU A 359 -8.27 -12.94 -9.53
CA LEU A 359 -7.52 -14.14 -9.89
C LEU A 359 -6.87 -14.81 -8.69
N VAL A 360 -6.85 -16.16 -8.72
CA VAL A 360 -6.03 -16.99 -7.81
C VAL A 360 -4.81 -17.59 -8.49
N ARG A 361 -4.58 -17.26 -9.76
CA ARG A 361 -3.39 -17.65 -10.52
C ARG A 361 -2.76 -16.39 -11.08
N GLN A 362 -1.43 -16.38 -11.09
CA GLN A 362 -0.60 -15.34 -11.69
C GLN A 362 0.16 -15.92 -12.86
N ALA A 363 0.37 -15.13 -13.91
CA ALA A 363 1.21 -15.51 -15.03
C ALA A 363 2.68 -15.65 -14.59
N PRO A 364 3.46 -16.57 -15.19
CA PRO A 364 4.89 -16.64 -14.94
C PRO A 364 5.59 -15.43 -15.57
N GLU A 365 6.50 -14.82 -14.82
CA GLU A 365 7.39 -13.75 -15.29
C GLU A 365 8.85 -14.11 -14.97
N THR A 366 9.80 -13.42 -15.62
CA THR A 366 11.23 -13.65 -15.39
C THR A 366 11.73 -12.73 -14.29
N ASN A 367 12.40 -13.30 -13.28
CA ASN A 367 12.95 -12.51 -12.19
C ASN A 367 14.11 -11.62 -12.66
N ASP A 368 14.11 -10.36 -12.25
CA ASP A 368 15.27 -9.47 -12.25
C ASP A 368 16.07 -9.67 -10.94
N ASN A 369 17.14 -10.48 -11.03
CA ASN A 369 17.99 -10.75 -9.88
C ASN A 369 18.80 -9.53 -9.42
N GLU A 370 19.12 -8.58 -10.32
CA GLU A 370 19.86 -7.38 -9.95
C GLU A 370 19.00 -6.43 -9.13
N LEU A 371 17.73 -6.28 -9.51
CA LEU A 371 16.74 -5.52 -8.75
C LEU A 371 16.52 -6.16 -7.37
N ALA A 372 16.35 -7.48 -7.31
CA ALA A 372 16.18 -8.20 -6.05
C ALA A 372 17.38 -8.01 -5.11
N ASP A 373 18.61 -8.04 -5.64
CA ASP A 373 19.83 -7.80 -4.87
C ASP A 373 19.99 -6.33 -4.44
N LEU A 374 19.48 -5.38 -5.22
CA LEU A 374 19.39 -3.97 -4.82
C LEU A 374 18.44 -3.81 -3.63
N TYR A 375 17.22 -4.37 -3.69
CA TYR A 375 16.27 -4.30 -2.58
C TYR A 375 16.85 -4.83 -1.27
N LYS A 376 17.57 -5.96 -1.31
CA LYS A 376 18.27 -6.50 -0.13
C LYS A 376 19.23 -5.49 0.51
N LYS A 377 20.01 -4.77 -0.32
CA LYS A 377 20.92 -3.71 0.17
C LYS A 377 20.15 -2.52 0.72
N LEU A 378 19.07 -2.12 0.06
CA LEU A 378 18.22 -1.01 0.49
C LEU A 378 17.49 -1.33 1.80
N PHE A 379 17.09 -2.58 2.06
CA PHE A 379 16.53 -2.97 3.35
C PHE A 379 17.55 -2.90 4.48
N VAL A 380 18.81 -3.26 4.23
CA VAL A 380 19.88 -3.07 5.22
C VAL A 380 20.07 -1.58 5.51
N LEU A 381 20.06 -0.74 4.47
CA LEU A 381 20.17 0.71 4.61
C LEU A 381 18.99 1.32 5.37
N GLN A 382 17.76 0.95 5.01
CA GLN A 382 16.53 1.47 5.61
C GLN A 382 16.47 1.18 7.10
N LYS A 383 17.06 0.08 7.58
CA LYS A 383 17.12 -0.29 9.01
C LYS A 383 18.08 0.55 9.85
N THR A 384 18.97 1.35 9.27
CA THR A 384 19.89 2.14 10.08
C THR A 384 19.15 3.26 10.81
N GLU A 385 19.68 3.67 11.97
CA GLU A 385 19.10 4.73 12.81
C GLU A 385 18.79 5.99 11.99
N LEU A 386 19.74 6.42 11.15
CA LEU A 386 19.57 7.52 10.21
C LEU A 386 18.28 7.46 9.36
N PHE A 387 17.96 6.31 8.75
CA PHE A 387 16.78 6.21 7.89
C PHE A 387 15.50 5.91 8.67
N GLN A 388 15.63 5.40 9.90
CA GLN A 388 14.53 5.13 10.82
C GLN A 388 14.04 6.34 11.62
N GLU A 389 14.92 7.29 11.91
CA GLU A 389 14.66 8.40 12.84
C GLU A 389 15.13 9.75 12.31
N GLY A 390 16.02 9.77 11.32
CA GLY A 390 16.59 11.00 10.81
C GLY A 390 15.57 11.89 10.11
N MET A 391 15.69 13.19 10.34
CA MET A 391 14.95 14.25 9.64
C MET A 391 15.31 14.26 8.15
N ILE A 392 14.52 15.00 7.37
CA ILE A 392 14.74 15.20 5.93
C ILE A 392 14.79 16.70 5.63
N GLU A 393 15.69 17.09 4.74
CA GLU A 393 15.67 18.41 4.11
C GLU A 393 16.09 18.33 2.64
N ARG A 394 15.61 19.28 1.84
CA ARG A 394 15.95 19.37 0.42
C ARG A 394 17.42 19.77 0.27
N LEU A 395 18.09 19.19 -0.73
CA LEU A 395 19.42 19.66 -1.16
C LEU A 395 19.32 20.72 -2.27
N ASP A 396 20.12 21.76 -2.12
CA ASP A 396 20.35 22.76 -3.17
C ASP A 396 21.45 22.27 -4.11
N LEU A 397 21.03 21.80 -5.28
CA LEU A 397 21.92 21.28 -6.32
C LEU A 397 22.20 22.37 -7.37
N ASN A 398 23.38 22.33 -8.00
CA ASN A 398 23.76 23.21 -9.12
C ASN A 398 23.02 22.95 -10.46
N VAL A 399 21.90 22.22 -10.43
CA VAL A 399 21.11 21.86 -11.61
C VAL A 399 19.87 22.73 -11.72
N ALA A 400 19.42 22.99 -12.94
CA ALA A 400 18.19 23.74 -13.14
C ALA A 400 16.99 23.00 -12.52
N THR A 401 16.03 23.75 -11.98
CA THR A 401 14.78 23.19 -11.42
C THR A 401 13.97 22.38 -12.44
N SER A 402 14.19 22.61 -13.73
CA SER A 402 13.57 21.87 -14.83
C SER A 402 14.22 20.52 -15.14
N THR A 403 15.33 20.16 -14.48
CA THR A 403 15.95 18.85 -14.65
C THR A 403 15.16 17.77 -13.90
N LEU A 404 15.12 16.56 -14.43
CA LEU A 404 14.50 15.40 -13.73
C LEU A 404 15.46 14.82 -12.68
N CYS A 405 16.22 15.69 -12.01
CA CYS A 405 17.23 15.33 -11.02
C CYS A 405 16.96 16.08 -9.73
N PHE A 406 17.05 15.40 -8.60
CA PHE A 406 16.93 16.03 -7.28
C PHE A 406 17.74 15.27 -6.22
N GLY A 407 17.76 15.87 -5.04
CA GLY A 407 18.35 15.25 -3.87
C GLY A 407 17.77 15.78 -2.57
N PHE A 408 17.97 15.00 -1.53
CA PHE A 408 17.63 15.35 -0.16
C PHE A 408 18.67 14.81 0.80
N HIS A 409 18.76 15.45 1.96
CA HIS A 409 19.63 15.08 3.05
C HIS A 409 18.80 14.43 4.15
N ARG A 410 19.19 13.22 4.55
CA ARG A 410 18.70 12.58 5.77
C ARG A 410 19.72 12.80 6.87
N PHE A 411 19.27 13.18 8.06
CA PHE A 411 20.17 13.47 9.17
C PHE A 411 19.61 13.20 10.55
N THR A 412 20.48 12.76 11.45
CA THR A 412 20.30 12.88 12.90
C THR A 412 21.29 13.93 13.43
N GLU A 413 21.43 14.08 14.74
CA GLU A 413 22.50 14.90 15.33
C GLU A 413 23.91 14.40 14.92
N ASN A 414 24.00 13.11 14.56
CA ASN A 414 25.24 12.35 14.57
C ASN A 414 25.57 11.69 13.22
N GLU A 415 24.57 11.46 12.39
CA GLU A 415 24.68 10.74 11.13
C GLU A 415 24.05 11.56 10.01
N HIS A 416 24.63 11.45 8.82
CA HIS A 416 24.22 12.23 7.66
C HIS A 416 24.28 11.34 6.41
N ALA A 417 23.28 11.48 5.55
CA ALA A 417 23.27 10.87 4.24
C ALA A 417 22.68 11.81 3.19
N PHE A 418 23.31 11.84 2.02
CA PHE A 418 22.83 12.56 0.86
C PHE A 418 22.27 11.57 -0.14
N VAL A 419 20.99 11.71 -0.44
CA VAL A 419 20.27 10.90 -1.43
C VAL A 419 20.10 11.73 -2.69
N LEU A 420 20.49 11.17 -3.83
CA LEU A 420 20.43 11.82 -5.13
C LEU A 420 19.79 10.86 -6.13
N ALA A 421 18.97 11.38 -7.04
CA ALA A 421 18.40 10.59 -8.12
C ALA A 421 18.37 11.39 -9.42
N ASN A 422 18.90 10.79 -10.49
CA ASN A 422 18.81 11.29 -11.85
C ASN A 422 17.81 10.46 -12.64
N PHE A 423 16.62 10.99 -12.90
CA PHE A 423 15.63 10.34 -13.76
C PHE A 423 15.75 10.71 -15.24
N CYS A 424 16.78 11.48 -15.63
CA CYS A 424 17.03 11.80 -17.02
C CYS A 424 17.61 10.60 -17.80
N PRO A 425 17.37 10.53 -19.13
CA PRO A 425 18.02 9.54 -20.00
C PRO A 425 19.48 9.87 -20.32
N THR A 426 20.02 10.96 -19.77
CA THR A 426 21.40 11.42 -19.94
C THR A 426 22.08 11.56 -18.59
N GLY A 427 23.40 11.40 -18.56
CA GLY A 427 24.18 11.69 -17.37
C GLY A 427 24.14 13.18 -17.02
N ILE A 428 24.30 13.48 -15.73
CA ILE A 428 24.25 14.85 -15.21
C ILE A 428 25.36 15.07 -14.19
N ALA A 429 26.10 16.17 -14.34
CA ALA A 429 27.06 16.62 -13.36
C ALA A 429 26.34 17.40 -12.26
N ILE A 430 26.52 16.96 -11.01
CA ILE A 430 25.92 17.53 -9.81
C ILE A 430 27.02 18.05 -8.92
N GLU A 431 26.79 19.23 -8.37
CA GLU A 431 27.59 19.86 -7.33
C GLU A 431 26.65 20.39 -6.25
N PHE A 432 26.99 20.14 -4.98
CA PHE A 432 26.34 20.76 -3.84
C PHE A 432 27.31 20.98 -2.70
N GLN A 433 27.01 21.99 -1.89
CA GLN A 433 27.70 22.29 -0.63
C GLN A 433 26.77 22.04 0.53
N HIS A 434 27.32 21.57 1.65
CA HIS A 434 26.51 21.33 2.84
C HIS A 434 27.30 21.56 4.14
N PRO A 435 26.72 22.19 5.19
CA PRO A 435 27.43 22.41 6.45
C PRO A 435 27.96 21.13 7.12
N SER A 436 27.21 20.02 7.05
CA SER A 436 27.65 18.74 7.63
C SER A 436 28.87 18.11 6.94
N LEU A 437 29.33 18.70 5.83
CA LEU A 437 30.56 18.29 5.15
C LEU A 437 31.82 18.97 5.70
N GLU A 438 31.69 19.85 6.68
CA GLU A 438 32.81 20.53 7.32
C GLU A 438 33.73 19.53 8.05
N HIS A 439 35.04 19.62 7.80
CA HIS A 439 36.10 18.78 8.40
C HIS A 439 36.06 17.27 8.10
N LEU A 440 35.30 16.81 7.11
CA LEU A 440 35.30 15.41 6.70
C LEU A 440 36.42 15.07 5.71
N SER A 441 36.83 13.80 5.71
CA SER A 441 37.73 13.21 4.72
C SER A 441 36.93 12.31 3.77
N ILE A 442 37.29 12.27 2.49
CA ILE A 442 36.63 11.43 1.48
C ILE A 442 36.65 9.93 1.83
N GLU A 443 37.65 9.49 2.62
CA GLU A 443 37.78 8.10 3.08
C GLU A 443 36.65 7.69 4.04
N LYS A 444 35.93 8.67 4.60
CA LYS A 444 34.77 8.47 5.46
C LYS A 444 33.44 8.41 4.68
N LEU A 445 33.46 8.41 3.35
CA LEU A 445 32.24 8.30 2.55
C LEU A 445 31.95 6.84 2.20
N ASN A 446 30.76 6.37 2.53
CA ASN A 446 30.22 5.12 2.01
C ASN A 446 29.13 5.41 0.97
N ILE A 447 29.26 4.81 -0.21
CA ILE A 447 28.43 5.09 -1.38
C ILE A 447 27.68 3.82 -1.78
N LEU A 448 26.36 3.93 -1.84
CA LEU A 448 25.48 2.94 -2.46
C LEU A 448 24.92 3.55 -3.75
N THR A 449 25.05 2.86 -4.87
CA THR A 449 24.51 3.28 -6.17
C THR A 449 23.62 2.18 -6.75
N THR A 450 22.60 2.58 -7.50
CA THR A 450 21.75 1.68 -8.29
C THR A 450 22.43 1.21 -9.58
N ASP A 451 23.48 1.90 -10.02
CA ASP A 451 24.33 1.47 -11.13
C ASP A 451 25.44 0.55 -10.61
N ALA A 452 25.32 -0.74 -10.91
CA ALA A 452 26.25 -1.76 -10.43
C ALA A 452 27.69 -1.55 -10.93
N ASP A 453 27.90 -0.83 -12.03
CA ASP A 453 29.20 -0.60 -12.65
C ASP A 453 29.91 0.65 -12.10
N ASN A 454 29.21 1.52 -11.35
CA ASN A 454 29.70 2.84 -10.92
C ASN A 454 30.09 2.91 -9.42
N LYS A 455 30.78 1.89 -8.89
CA LYS A 455 30.94 1.69 -7.44
C LYS A 455 31.77 2.72 -6.65
N ARG A 456 32.34 3.78 -7.24
CA ARG A 456 33.13 4.83 -6.54
C ARG A 456 33.78 5.88 -7.44
N LYS A 457 33.75 5.73 -8.76
CA LYS A 457 34.74 6.38 -9.63
C LYS A 457 34.53 7.89 -9.87
N ASN A 458 33.37 8.43 -9.50
CA ASN A 458 32.98 9.77 -9.92
C ASN A 458 32.62 10.73 -8.77
N VAL A 459 32.82 10.36 -7.49
CA VAL A 459 32.56 11.29 -6.37
C VAL A 459 33.85 11.99 -5.95
N HIS A 460 33.88 13.31 -6.11
CA HIS A 460 34.97 14.19 -5.69
C HIS A 460 34.51 15.02 -4.50
N PHE A 461 35.37 15.11 -3.48
CA PHE A 461 35.12 15.87 -2.27
C PHE A 461 36.25 16.87 -2.06
N GLU A 462 35.92 18.17 -2.00
CA GLU A 462 36.86 19.26 -1.77
C GLU A 462 36.12 20.44 -1.12
N ASP A 463 36.68 21.03 -0.07
CA ASP A 463 36.16 22.25 0.57
C ASP A 463 34.63 22.27 0.80
N ARG A 464 34.12 21.23 1.50
CA ARG A 464 32.68 21.04 1.81
C ARG A 464 31.77 20.86 0.60
N THR A 465 32.36 20.65 -0.57
CA THR A 465 31.65 20.49 -1.83
C THR A 465 31.75 19.04 -2.27
N ILE A 466 30.61 18.42 -2.57
CA ILE A 466 30.57 17.14 -3.27
C ILE A 466 30.28 17.43 -4.74
N ARG A 467 31.11 16.87 -5.62
CA ARG A 467 30.92 16.86 -7.08
C ARG A 467 30.81 15.42 -7.55
N LEU A 468 29.79 15.12 -8.35
CA LEU A 468 29.64 13.81 -8.96
C LEU A 468 28.91 13.86 -10.30
N CYS A 469 29.15 12.87 -11.15
CA CYS A 469 28.38 12.66 -12.36
C CYS A 469 27.47 11.45 -12.15
N LEU A 470 26.16 11.68 -12.11
CA LEU A 470 25.17 10.61 -12.13
C LEU A 470 24.95 10.15 -13.55
N HIS A 471 24.99 8.84 -13.76
CA HIS A 471 24.60 8.19 -15.00
C HIS A 471 23.08 8.32 -15.24
N PRO A 472 22.59 8.07 -16.48
CA PRO A 472 21.16 8.00 -16.75
C PRO A 472 20.46 7.05 -15.78
N HIS A 473 19.31 7.47 -15.23
CA HIS A 473 18.48 6.63 -14.35
C HIS A 473 19.19 6.13 -13.07
N GLU A 474 20.26 6.80 -12.64
CA GLU A 474 21.05 6.43 -11.46
C GLU A 474 20.51 7.10 -10.19
N GLY A 475 20.34 6.32 -9.12
CA GLY A 475 20.17 6.79 -7.76
C GLY A 475 21.43 6.49 -6.94
N VAL A 476 21.80 7.42 -6.04
CA VAL A 476 22.97 7.31 -5.17
C VAL A 476 22.61 7.73 -3.75
N VAL A 477 23.10 6.98 -2.77
CA VAL A 477 23.16 7.39 -1.36
C VAL A 477 24.61 7.50 -0.94
N ILE A 478 24.98 8.68 -0.42
CA ILE A 478 26.28 8.96 0.17
C ILE A 478 26.09 9.09 1.68
N THR A 479 26.52 8.08 2.43
CA THR A 479 26.50 8.06 3.91
C THR A 479 27.85 8.53 4.47
N LEU A 480 27.81 9.39 5.49
CA LEU A 480 29.01 9.84 6.21
C LEU A 480 29.32 8.87 7.35
N LEU A 481 30.44 8.17 7.27
CA LEU A 481 30.95 7.30 8.32
C LEU A 481 31.62 8.15 9.41
N LYS A 482 31.40 7.79 10.68
CA LYS A 482 32.07 8.43 11.81
C LYS A 482 33.56 8.11 11.86
#